data_AF-A0A7X3KYF5-F1
#
_entry.id   AF-A0A7X3KYF5-F1
#
_cell.length_a   1.000
_cell.length_b   1.000
_cell.length_c   1.000
_cell.angle_alpha   90.00
_cell.angle_beta   90.00
_cell.angle_gamma   90.00
#
_symmetry.space_group_name_H-M   'P 1'
#
loop_
_entity.id
_entity.type
_entity.pdbx_description
1 polymer ?
#
loop_
_entity_poly.entity_id
_entity_poly.type
_entity_poly.pdbx_seq_one_letter_code
_entity_poly.pdbx_strand_id
1 'polypeptide(L)'
;YTFTLTLGNGHHEVTRTHKVRVKAEAGQQPGTCASPWSASGTYWEGNKVTHKGRTYTARWWTKGNEPGNPAFTGADGSGKVWRDEGACR
;
A
#
# COMPACT_ATOMS: atom_id res chain seq x y z
N TYR A 1 6.54 -2.76 14.63
CA TYR A 1 6.91 -2.40 16.01
C TYR A 1 6.93 -3.64 16.88
N THR A 2 7.78 -3.65 17.89
CA THR A 2 7.83 -4.75 18.86
C THR A 2 7.29 -4.21 20.17
N PHE A 3 6.29 -4.88 20.73
CA PHE A 3 5.79 -4.54 22.05
C PHE A 3 6.22 -5.64 23.01
N THR A 4 6.74 -5.21 24.15
CA THR A 4 7.11 -6.09 25.24
C THR A 4 6.09 -5.85 26.33
N LEU A 5 5.32 -6.88 26.66
CA LEU A 5 4.40 -6.84 27.79
C LEU A 5 5.02 -7.60 28.95
N THR A 6 5.08 -6.92 30.08
CA THR A 6 5.61 -7.44 31.32
C THR A 6 4.47 -7.46 32.33
N LEU A 7 4.14 -8.64 32.83
CA LEU A 7 3.16 -8.85 33.89
C LEU A 7 3.90 -9.28 35.14
N GLY A 8 3.79 -8.48 36.20
CA GLY A 8 4.43 -8.77 37.48
C GLY A 8 3.54 -8.38 38.65
N ASN A 9 3.58 -9.19 39.70
CA ASN A 9 2.90 -8.93 40.98
C ASN A 9 3.89 -8.63 42.13
N GLY A 10 5.12 -8.21 41.78
CA GLY A 10 6.19 -7.86 42.72
C GLY A 10 7.10 -9.02 43.16
N HIS A 11 6.76 -10.28 42.88
CA HIS A 11 7.60 -11.45 43.23
C HIS A 11 7.87 -12.38 42.03
N HIS A 12 6.94 -12.45 41.08
CA HIS A 12 7.11 -13.19 39.82
C HIS A 12 6.81 -12.27 38.65
N GLU A 13 7.63 -12.36 37.62
CA GLU A 13 7.46 -11.58 36.39
C GLU A 13 7.49 -12.49 35.17
N VAL A 14 6.54 -12.28 34.26
CA VAL A 14 6.52 -12.94 32.96
C VAL A 14 6.56 -11.86 31.90
N THR A 15 7.62 -11.88 31.10
CA THR A 15 7.80 -10.98 29.98
C THR A 15 7.58 -11.73 28.67
N ARG A 16 6.73 -11.16 27.80
CA ARG A 16 6.45 -11.75 26.49
C ARG A 16 6.53 -10.70 25.40
N THR A 17 7.35 -11.00 24.40
CA THR A 17 7.59 -10.12 23.25
C THR A 17 6.67 -10.50 22.11
N HIS A 18 5.90 -9.54 21.59
CA HIS A 18 5.12 -9.73 20.39
C HIS A 18 5.55 -8.75 19.30
N LYS A 19 6.08 -9.30 18.20
CA LYS A 19 6.46 -8.53 17.02
C LYS A 19 5.20 -8.20 16.23
N VAL A 20 4.70 -6.98 16.38
CA VAL A 20 3.61 -6.46 15.57
C VAL A 20 4.20 -5.89 14.29
N ARG A 21 4.02 -6.62 13.20
CA ARG A 21 4.21 -6.05 11.87
C ARG A 21 3.09 -5.05 11.68
N VAL A 22 3.39 -3.75 11.75
CA VAL A 22 2.45 -2.77 11.20
C VAL A 22 2.51 -3.01 9.71
N LYS A 23 1.40 -3.51 9.18
CA LYS A 23 1.18 -3.49 7.75
C LYS A 23 1.01 -2.01 7.45
N ALA A 24 2.11 -1.34 7.13
CA ALA A 24 2.01 -0.12 6.34
C ALA A 24 1.20 -0.53 5.12
N GLU A 25 -0.02 -0.02 5.00
CA GLU A 25 -0.65 0.11 3.70
C GLU A 25 0.40 0.82 2.85
N ALA A 26 0.92 0.11 1.85
CA ALA A 26 2.10 0.48 1.08
C ALA A 26 2.13 1.99 0.79
N GLY A 27 2.88 2.73 1.61
CA GLY A 27 2.69 4.16 1.80
C GLY A 27 4.01 4.79 2.18
N GLN A 28 4.70 5.24 1.13
CA GLN A 28 5.76 6.26 1.14
C GLN A 28 7.14 5.82 1.64
N GLN A 29 7.90 5.24 0.70
CA GLN A 29 9.34 5.47 0.67
C GLN A 29 9.55 6.90 0.08
N PRO A 30 10.27 7.81 0.75
CA PRO A 30 10.56 9.12 0.21
C PRO A 30 11.70 9.01 -0.81
N GLY A 31 11.33 9.00 -2.09
CA GLY A 31 12.26 8.93 -3.20
C GLY A 31 11.48 8.85 -4.51
N THR A 32 10.89 9.98 -4.90
CA THR A 32 10.31 10.32 -6.22
C THR A 32 9.23 9.42 -6.84
N CYS A 33 8.98 8.23 -6.30
CA CYS A 33 8.08 7.25 -6.89
C CYS A 33 7.13 6.63 -5.87
N ALA A 34 5.85 6.48 -6.27
CA ALA A 34 4.86 5.79 -5.45
C ALA A 34 5.26 4.32 -5.23
N SER A 35 4.70 3.68 -4.20
CA SER A 35 5.01 2.27 -3.91
C SER A 35 4.67 1.36 -5.09
N PRO A 36 5.46 0.32 -5.40
CA PRO A 36 5.13 -0.59 -6.48
C PRO A 36 3.77 -1.25 -6.25
N TRP A 37 2.98 -1.39 -7.33
CA TRP A 37 1.70 -2.10 -7.27
C TRP A 37 1.89 -3.58 -6.90
N SER A 38 0.93 -4.13 -6.18
CA SER A 38 0.88 -5.53 -5.72
C SER A 38 -0.53 -6.09 -5.90
N ALA A 39 -0.65 -7.30 -6.47
CA ALA A 39 -1.94 -7.96 -6.69
C ALA A 39 -2.70 -8.25 -5.38
N SER A 40 -1.99 -8.52 -4.28
CA SER A 40 -2.58 -8.70 -2.95
C SER A 40 -2.87 -7.38 -2.23
N GLY A 41 -2.46 -6.24 -2.82
CA GLY A 41 -2.69 -4.90 -2.32
C GLY A 41 -4.14 -4.47 -2.50
N THR A 42 -4.66 -3.78 -1.50
CA THR A 42 -5.96 -3.10 -1.57
C THR A 42 -5.68 -1.62 -1.67
N TYR A 43 -6.28 -0.97 -2.65
CA TYR A 43 -6.06 0.43 -2.96
C TYR A 43 -7.40 1.16 -2.93
N TRP A 44 -7.42 2.31 -2.27
CA TRP A 44 -8.59 3.17 -2.17
C TRP A 44 -8.50 4.31 -3.17
N GLU A 45 -9.57 5.08 -3.32
CA GLU A 45 -9.53 6.33 -4.09
C GLU A 45 -8.36 7.22 -3.61
N GLY A 46 -7.58 7.73 -4.56
CA GLY A 46 -6.42 8.58 -4.29
C GLY A 46 -5.11 7.82 -4.03
N ASN A 47 -5.13 6.50 -3.81
CA ASN A 47 -3.89 5.74 -3.65
C ASN A 47 -3.07 5.73 -4.94
N LYS A 48 -1.76 6.00 -4.80
CA LYS A 48 -0.81 6.01 -5.91
C LYS A 48 0.07 4.77 -5.87
N VAL A 49 0.30 4.18 -7.03
CA VAL A 49 1.18 3.03 -7.22
C VAL A 49 2.07 3.21 -8.43
N THR A 50 3.26 2.63 -8.42
CA THR A 50 4.14 2.61 -9.58
C THR A 50 4.09 1.25 -10.26
N HIS A 51 3.89 1.22 -11.58
CA HIS A 51 3.96 0.01 -12.39
C HIS A 51 4.60 0.32 -13.75
N LYS A 52 5.54 -0.52 -14.22
CA LYS A 52 6.27 -0.31 -15.49
C LYS A 52 6.87 1.11 -15.64
N GLY A 53 7.39 1.69 -14.55
CA GLY A 53 7.99 3.03 -14.55
C GLY A 53 7.01 4.20 -14.68
N ARG A 54 5.70 3.93 -14.55
CA ARG A 54 4.64 4.95 -14.54
C ARG A 54 3.89 4.93 -13.21
N THR A 55 3.43 6.09 -12.78
CA THR A 55 2.59 6.24 -11.58
C THR A 55 1.13 6.16 -11.99
N TYR A 56 0.33 5.43 -11.22
CA TYR A 56 -1.09 5.29 -11.40
C TYR A 56 -1.82 5.66 -10.12
N THR A 57 -2.92 6.39 -10.23
CA THR A 57 -3.80 6.72 -9.12
C THR A 57 -5.07 5.87 -9.20
N ALA A 58 -5.43 5.19 -8.11
CA ALA A 58 -6.70 4.51 -7.99
C ALA A 58 -7.85 5.53 -7.87
N ARG A 59 -8.91 5.35 -8.65
CA ARG A 59 -10.08 6.23 -8.64
C ARG A 59 -11.17 5.77 -7.68
N TRP A 60 -11.11 4.52 -7.23
CA TRP A 60 -12.02 3.93 -6.25
C TRP A 60 -11.36 2.68 -5.66
N TRP A 61 -12.06 2.02 -4.74
CA TRP A 61 -11.60 0.79 -4.12
C TRP A 61 -11.29 -0.30 -5.15
N THR A 62 -10.09 -0.84 -5.10
CA THR A 62 -9.64 -1.92 -5.98
C THR A 62 -8.66 -2.85 -5.30
N LYS A 63 -8.70 -4.11 -5.70
CA LYS A 63 -7.81 -5.16 -5.21
C LYS A 63 -7.53 -6.13 -6.35
N GLY A 64 -6.26 -6.31 -6.70
CA GLY A 64 -5.85 -7.24 -7.76
C GLY A 64 -6.00 -6.73 -9.20
N ASN A 65 -6.55 -5.54 -9.44
CA ASN A 65 -6.56 -4.95 -10.78
C ASN A 65 -5.17 -4.40 -11.13
N GLU A 66 -4.56 -4.88 -12.21
CA GLU A 66 -3.22 -4.48 -12.64
C GLU A 66 -3.21 -3.10 -13.32
N PRO A 67 -2.45 -2.12 -12.81
CA PRO A 67 -2.26 -0.82 -13.45
C PRO A 67 -1.44 -0.97 -14.73
N GLY A 68 -1.77 -0.21 -15.77
CA GLY A 68 -1.18 -0.34 -17.10
C GLY A 68 -1.87 -1.37 -18.00
N ASN A 69 -2.81 -2.18 -17.48
CA ASN A 69 -3.70 -2.98 -18.31
C ASN A 69 -4.82 -2.09 -18.86
N PRO A 70 -5.06 -2.02 -20.19
CA PRO A 70 -6.13 -1.19 -20.78
C PRO A 70 -7.54 -1.58 -20.31
N ALA A 71 -7.74 -2.80 -19.80
CA ALA A 71 -9.00 -3.21 -19.18
C ALA A 71 -9.28 -2.44 -17.88
N PHE A 72 -8.25 -2.04 -17.15
CA PHE A 72 -8.35 -1.40 -15.82
C PHE A 72 -7.75 0.00 -15.74
N THR A 73 -7.07 0.46 -16.78
CA THR A 73 -6.34 1.73 -16.83
C THR A 73 -6.77 2.54 -18.03
N GLY A 74 -7.00 3.83 -17.83
CA GLY A 74 -7.35 4.74 -18.91
C GLY A 74 -7.30 6.21 -18.50
N ALA A 75 -7.51 7.08 -19.48
CA ALA A 75 -7.61 8.53 -19.25
C ALA A 75 -8.82 8.88 -18.37
N ASP A 76 -8.88 10.11 -17.88
CA ASP A 76 -10.05 10.56 -17.13
C ASP A 76 -11.33 10.44 -17.98
N GLY A 77 -12.43 10.02 -17.34
CA GLY A 77 -13.68 9.69 -18.04
C GLY A 77 -13.78 8.28 -18.66
N SER A 78 -12.71 7.49 -18.69
CA SER A 78 -12.73 6.12 -19.29
C SER A 78 -13.49 5.04 -18.49
N GLY A 79 -14.01 5.39 -17.30
CA GLY A 79 -14.61 4.42 -16.37
C GLY A 79 -13.63 3.33 -15.87
N LYS A 80 -12.32 3.58 -15.96
CA LYS A 80 -11.26 2.65 -15.54
C LYS A 80 -10.80 2.94 -14.12
N VAL A 81 -10.40 1.88 -13.39
CA VAL A 81 -9.99 1.91 -11.99
C VAL A 81 -8.74 2.76 -11.76
N TRP A 82 -7.76 2.60 -12.66
CA TRP A 82 -6.48 3.28 -12.60
C TRP A 82 -6.46 4.46 -13.58
N ARG A 83 -6.04 5.61 -13.07
CA ARG A 83 -5.65 6.76 -13.85
C ARG A 83 -4.13 6.76 -14.00
N ASP A 84 -3.65 6.93 -15.22
CA ASP A 84 -2.23 7.12 -15.50
C ASP A 84 -1.81 8.56 -15.15
N GLU A 85 -0.85 8.71 -14.25
CA GLU A 85 -0.25 10.01 -13.87
C GLU A 85 1.03 10.29 -14.68
N GLY A 86 1.46 9.35 -15.51
CA GLY A 86 2.66 9.47 -16.33
C GLY A 86 3.90 8.84 -15.70
N ALA A 87 5.07 9.18 -16.26
CA ALA A 87 6.35 8.61 -15.85
C ALA A 87 6.68 8.97 -14.40
N CYS A 88 7.16 7.98 -13.67
CA CYS A 88 7.70 8.17 -12.33
C CYS A 88 9.02 8.93 -12.43
N ARG A 89 9.14 10.10 -11.78
CA ARG A 89 10.28 11.01 -11.88
C ARG A 89 10.75 11.48 -10.53
#